data_AF-A0A7S8WHL2-F1
#
_entry.id   AF-A0A7S8WHL2-F1
#
_cell.length_a   1.000
_cell.length_b   1.000
_cell.length_c   1.000
_cell.angle_alpha   90.00
_cell.angle_beta   90.00
_cell.angle_gamma   90.00
#
_symmetry.space_group_name_H-M   'P 1'
#
loop_
_entity.id
_entity.type
_entity.pdbx_description
1 polymer ?
#
loop_
_entity_poly.entity_id
_entity_poly.type
_entity_poly.pdbx_seq_one_letter_code
_entity_poly.pdbx_strand_id
1 'polypeptide(L)'
;MNLDYIAFDPNLTMSLNGRNIQFLLNPLDEKYLEDPAIFTHYRYIKGGMLPPEEFEIRQALRKVIFYEKTISSFGLLNKIIHQEQYQEAQVEAKVWKEKLLNLMNKSPQHEAAIKRIVSTLTGDGLERLNILLK
;
A
#
# COMPACT_ATOMS: atom_id res chain seq x y z
N MET A 1 -14.77 -3.25 -5.62
CA MET A 1 -15.30 -2.19 -4.75
C MET A 1 -14.86 -0.89 -5.38
N ASN A 2 -15.79 -0.15 -6.01
CA ASN A 2 -15.52 1.24 -6.41
C ASN A 2 -15.37 2.02 -5.11
N LEU A 3 -14.14 2.41 -4.79
CA LEU A 3 -13.93 3.50 -3.87
C LEU A 3 -14.25 4.74 -4.70
N ASP A 4 -15.51 5.15 -4.70
CA ASP A 4 -15.85 6.52 -5.07
C ASP A 4 -14.91 7.45 -4.29
N TYR A 5 -14.38 8.48 -4.95
CA TYR A 5 -13.35 9.34 -4.38
C TYR A 5 -13.91 10.08 -3.15
N ILE A 6 -13.74 9.49 -1.96
CA ILE A 6 -14.16 10.10 -0.70
C ILE A 6 -12.98 10.90 -0.16
N ALA A 7 -13.14 12.22 -0.11
CA ALA A 7 -12.14 13.12 0.43
C ALA A 7 -11.84 12.80 1.91
N PHE A 8 -10.59 13.04 2.31
CA PHE A 8 -10.17 12.93 3.70
C PHE A 8 -10.92 13.92 4.59
N ASP A 9 -11.42 13.46 5.73
CA ASP A 9 -12.04 14.28 6.77
C ASP A 9 -11.29 14.09 8.10
N PRO A 10 -10.54 15.12 8.58
CA PRO A 10 -9.78 15.02 9.83
C PRO A 10 -10.66 14.92 11.07
N ASN A 11 -11.96 15.21 10.97
CA ASN A 11 -12.89 15.12 12.10
C ASN A 11 -13.55 13.74 12.19
N LEU A 12 -13.35 12.88 11.19
CA LEU A 12 -13.99 11.58 11.15
C LEU A 12 -13.32 10.63 12.13
N THR A 13 -14.13 10.08 13.05
CA THR A 13 -13.68 9.12 14.06
C THR A 13 -14.42 7.79 13.94
N MET A 14 -13.81 6.76 14.52
CA MET A 14 -14.41 5.44 14.67
C MET A 14 -14.35 4.98 16.12
N SER A 15 -15.42 4.39 16.61
CA SER A 15 -15.41 3.75 17.93
C SER A 15 -14.76 2.37 17.83
N LEU A 16 -13.71 2.14 18.61
CA LEU A 16 -13.01 0.88 18.75
C LEU A 16 -12.82 0.61 20.25
N ASN A 17 -13.38 -0.48 20.77
CA ASN A 17 -13.29 -0.85 22.20
C ASN A 17 -13.70 0.29 23.16
N GLY A 18 -14.72 1.07 22.81
CA GLY A 18 -15.21 2.16 23.65
C GLY A 18 -14.39 3.46 23.59
N ARG A 19 -13.30 3.51 22.80
CA ARG A 19 -12.56 4.75 22.49
C ARG A 19 -12.84 5.21 21.07
N ASN A 20 -12.91 6.52 20.86
CA ASN A 20 -12.90 7.09 19.52
C ASN A 20 -11.45 7.16 19.03
N ILE A 21 -11.19 6.59 17.87
CA ILE A 21 -9.88 6.60 17.23
C ILE A 21 -9.90 7.40 15.94
N GLN A 22 -8.73 7.94 15.62
CA GLN A 22 -8.36 8.56 14.36
C GLN A 22 -7.03 7.96 13.93
N PHE A 23 -6.83 7.81 12.62
CA PHE A 23 -5.55 7.35 12.10
C PHE A 23 -4.59 8.51 11.88
N LEU A 24 -5.11 9.69 11.50
CA LEU A 24 -4.38 10.84 10.99
C LEU A 24 -5.11 12.14 11.34
N LEU A 25 -4.36 13.23 11.53
CA LEU A 25 -4.92 14.58 11.69
C LEU A 25 -4.75 15.40 10.42
N ASN A 26 -3.66 15.15 9.69
CA ASN A 26 -3.32 15.83 8.45
C ASN A 26 -2.94 14.81 7.36
N PRO A 27 -3.38 14.97 6.09
CA PRO A 27 -2.96 14.10 5.01
C PRO A 27 -1.43 14.09 4.75
N LEU A 28 -0.71 15.10 5.25
CA LEU A 28 0.75 15.23 5.18
C LEU A 28 1.48 14.61 6.39
N ASP A 29 0.77 14.11 7.41
CA ASP A 29 1.42 13.48 8.57
C ASP A 29 2.24 12.28 8.10
N GLU A 30 3.52 12.16 8.47
CA GLU A 30 4.37 11.05 8.01
C GLU A 30 4.27 9.80 8.91
N LYS A 31 3.49 9.86 9.99
CA LYS A 31 3.23 8.74 10.91
C LYS A 31 1.75 8.69 11.26
N TYR A 32 1.24 7.49 11.55
CA TYR A 32 -0.10 7.35 12.09
C TYR A 32 -0.14 7.71 13.58
N LEU A 33 -1.28 8.24 14.02
CA LEU A 33 -1.64 8.27 15.43
C LEU A 33 -1.97 6.87 15.94
N GLU A 34 -2.76 6.13 15.15
CA GLU A 34 -3.12 4.74 15.37
C GLU A 34 -2.93 4.01 14.04
N ASP A 35 -2.24 2.88 14.03
CA ASP A 35 -1.97 2.15 12.80
C ASP A 35 -3.28 1.54 12.25
N PRO A 36 -3.70 1.85 11.01
CA PRO A 36 -4.86 1.21 10.40
C PRO A 36 -4.73 -0.32 10.26
N ALA A 37 -3.52 -0.88 10.35
CA ALA A 37 -3.29 -2.33 10.38
C ALA A 37 -3.83 -3.03 11.65
N ILE A 38 -4.28 -2.30 12.67
CA ILE A 38 -5.09 -2.87 13.77
C ILE A 38 -6.35 -3.56 13.24
N PHE A 39 -6.83 -3.17 12.06
CA PHE A 39 -7.87 -3.87 11.34
C PHE A 39 -7.27 -4.88 10.36
N THR A 40 -7.74 -6.13 10.43
CA THR A 40 -7.33 -7.19 9.50
C THR A 40 -7.69 -6.85 8.03
N HIS A 41 -8.73 -6.03 7.82
CA HIS A 41 -9.15 -5.59 6.49
C HIS A 41 -9.52 -4.10 6.48
N TYR A 42 -8.97 -3.36 5.52
CA TYR A 42 -9.27 -1.93 5.30
C TYR A 42 -10.74 -1.65 4.95
N ARG A 43 -11.53 -2.68 4.60
CA ARG A 43 -12.99 -2.56 4.42
C ARG A 43 -13.74 -2.11 5.67
N TYR A 44 -13.12 -2.26 6.84
CA TYR A 44 -13.69 -1.82 8.11
C TYR A 44 -13.40 -0.35 8.39
N ILE A 45 -12.49 0.27 7.64
CA ILE A 45 -12.18 1.69 7.73
C ILE A 45 -13.25 2.46 6.96
N LYS A 46 -13.88 3.45 7.60
CA LYS A 46 -14.88 4.31 6.94
C LYS A 46 -14.18 5.16 5.87
N GLY A 47 -14.86 5.38 4.75
CA GLY A 47 -14.39 6.32 3.73
C GLY A 47 -14.14 7.70 4.33
N GLY A 48 -13.06 8.36 3.91
CA GLY A 48 -12.64 9.66 4.42
C GLY A 48 -11.75 9.61 5.68
N MET A 49 -11.61 8.46 6.35
CA MET A 49 -10.69 8.34 7.49
C MET A 49 -9.21 8.25 7.09
N LEU A 50 -8.95 7.89 5.84
CA LEU A 50 -7.61 7.86 5.25
C LEU A 50 -7.64 8.66 3.94
N PRO A 51 -6.55 9.36 3.59
CA PRO A 51 -6.45 10.06 2.32
C PRO A 51 -6.55 9.12 1.12
N PRO A 52 -7.13 9.55 -0.01
CA PRO A 52 -7.20 8.75 -1.24
C PRO A 52 -5.83 8.28 -1.72
N GLU A 53 -4.80 9.10 -1.55
CA GLU A 53 -3.40 8.80 -1.90
C GLU A 53 -2.90 7.56 -1.17
N GLU A 54 -3.34 7.34 0.07
CA GLU A 54 -2.97 6.14 0.82
C GLU A 54 -3.51 4.87 0.18
N PHE A 55 -4.74 4.90 -0.33
CA PHE A 55 -5.33 3.76 -1.04
C PHE A 55 -4.62 3.51 -2.38
N GLU A 56 -4.25 4.57 -3.12
CA GLU A 56 -3.48 4.47 -4.36
C GLU A 56 -2.11 3.79 -4.10
N ILE A 57 -1.37 4.26 -3.10
CA ILE A 57 -0.07 3.70 -2.71
C ILE A 57 -0.22 2.25 -2.25
N ARG A 58 -1.16 1.94 -1.35
CA ARG A 58 -1.37 0.57 -0.85
C ARG A 58 -1.77 -0.39 -1.96
N GLN A 59 -2.57 0.05 -2.93
CA GLN A 59 -2.94 -0.76 -4.09
C GLN A 59 -1.71 -1.08 -4.93
N ALA A 60 -0.92 -0.07 -5.29
CA ALA A 60 0.29 -0.25 -6.09
C ALA A 60 1.30 -1.17 -5.37
N LEU A 61 1.54 -0.93 -4.09
CA LEU A 61 2.41 -1.76 -3.26
C LEU A 61 1.95 -3.22 -3.19
N ARG A 62 0.65 -3.46 -2.97
CA ARG A 62 0.07 -4.81 -2.94
C ARG A 62 0.29 -5.54 -4.26
N LYS A 63 0.15 -4.84 -5.38
CA LYS A 63 0.38 -5.40 -6.72
C LYS A 63 1.85 -5.74 -6.95
N VAL A 64 2.78 -4.87 -6.57
CA VAL A 64 4.23 -5.17 -6.64
C VAL A 64 4.56 -6.43 -5.84
N ILE A 65 4.17 -6.47 -4.56
CA ILE A 65 4.44 -7.62 -3.68
C ILE A 65 3.81 -8.91 -4.23
N PHE A 66 2.59 -8.81 -4.77
CA PHE A 66 1.91 -9.95 -5.38
C PHE A 66 2.71 -10.51 -6.56
N TYR A 67 3.07 -9.68 -7.54
CA TYR A 67 3.79 -10.15 -8.72
C TYR A 67 5.22 -10.60 -8.40
N GLU A 68 5.91 -9.96 -7.46
CA GLU A 68 7.22 -10.44 -6.99
C GLU A 68 7.14 -11.82 -6.34
N LYS A 69 6.13 -12.04 -5.49
CA LYS A 69 5.88 -13.36 -4.91
C LYS A 69 5.55 -14.39 -5.99
N THR A 70 4.70 -14.03 -6.95
CA THR A 70 4.37 -14.88 -8.10
C THR A 70 5.64 -15.29 -8.86
N ILE A 71 6.49 -14.33 -9.24
CA ILE A 71 7.78 -14.58 -9.91
C ILE A 71 8.67 -15.51 -9.07
N SER A 72 8.77 -15.26 -7.76
CA SER A 72 9.60 -16.06 -6.85
C SER A 72 9.09 -17.50 -6.68
N SER A 73 7.79 -17.73 -6.92
CA SER A 73 7.17 -19.05 -6.79
C SER A 73 7.47 -19.98 -7.97
N PHE A 74 7.90 -19.43 -9.11
CA PHE A 74 8.31 -20.24 -10.26
C PHE A 74 9.70 -20.85 -10.02
N GLY A 75 9.73 -22.17 -9.79
CA GLY A 75 10.95 -22.97 -9.87
C GLY A 75 11.51 -23.05 -11.30
N LEU A 76 12.76 -23.52 -11.46
CA LEU A 76 13.48 -23.55 -12.74
C LEU A 76 12.69 -24.22 -13.88
N LEU A 77 12.09 -25.39 -13.63
CA LEU A 77 11.28 -26.10 -14.63
C LEU A 77 9.96 -25.37 -14.94
N ASN A 78 9.31 -24.80 -13.92
CA ASN A 78 8.07 -24.05 -14.09
C ASN A 78 8.28 -22.77 -14.90
N LYS A 79 9.45 -22.14 -14.81
CA LYS A 79 9.79 -20.98 -15.67
C LYS A 79 9.85 -21.33 -17.15
N ILE A 80 10.19 -22.58 -17.49
CA ILE A 80 10.28 -23.06 -18.87
C ILE A 80 8.89 -23.53 -19.35
N ILE A 81 8.20 -24.34 -18.54
CA ILE A 81 6.88 -24.89 -18.89
C ILE A 81 5.80 -23.80 -18.95
N HIS A 82 5.87 -22.82 -18.06
CA HIS A 82 4.91 -21.71 -17.94
C HIS A 82 5.57 -20.37 -18.28
N GLN A 83 6.41 -20.35 -19.32
CA GLN A 83 7.22 -19.19 -19.70
C GLN A 83 6.38 -17.93 -19.93
N GLU A 84 5.23 -18.03 -20.60
CA GLU A 84 4.35 -16.89 -20.87
C GLU A 84 3.84 -16.24 -19.57
N GLN A 85 3.35 -17.06 -18.63
CA GLN A 85 2.83 -16.60 -17.34
C GLN A 85 3.95 -15.98 -16.47
N TYR A 86 5.16 -16.55 -16.55
CA TYR A 86 6.33 -16.01 -15.87
C TYR A 86 6.71 -14.63 -16.44
N GLN A 87 6.75 -14.50 -17.78
CA GLN A 87 7.05 -13.24 -18.46
C GLN A 87 5.97 -12.18 -18.19
N GLU A 88 4.70 -12.56 -18.23
CA GLU A 88 3.58 -11.67 -17.90
C GLU A 88 3.71 -11.14 -16.47
N ALA A 89 4.00 -12.02 -15.50
CA ALA A 89 4.23 -11.61 -14.12
C ALA A 89 5.43 -10.66 -13.99
N GLN A 90 6.50 -10.85 -14.77
CA GLN A 90 7.64 -9.93 -14.81
C GLN A 90 7.27 -8.55 -15.38
N VAL A 91 6.51 -8.52 -16.48
CA VAL A 91 6.03 -7.27 -17.09
C VAL A 91 5.13 -6.53 -16.12
N GLU A 92 4.15 -7.21 -15.52
CA GLU A 92 3.26 -6.61 -14.52
C GLU A 92 4.03 -6.10 -13.30
N ALA A 93 4.99 -6.87 -12.77
CA ALA A 93 5.84 -6.40 -11.67
C ALA A 93 6.56 -5.09 -12.03
N LYS A 94 7.09 -4.98 -13.26
CA LYS A 94 7.76 -3.77 -13.74
C LYS A 94 6.78 -2.59 -13.84
N VAL A 95 5.62 -2.80 -14.47
CA VAL A 95 4.57 -1.77 -14.62
C VAL A 95 4.13 -1.24 -13.26
N TRP A 96 3.88 -2.12 -12.29
CA TRP A 96 3.43 -1.70 -10.96
C TRP A 96 4.54 -1.04 -10.13
N LYS A 97 5.82 -1.40 -10.34
CA LYS A 97 6.95 -0.68 -9.74
C LYS A 97 7.07 0.73 -10.29
N GLU A 98 7.01 0.90 -11.60
CA GLU A 98 7.01 2.22 -12.25
C GLU A 98 5.82 3.06 -11.79
N LYS A 99 4.63 2.46 -11.71
CA LYS A 99 3.44 3.13 -11.17
C LYS A 99 3.62 3.55 -9.71
N LEU A 100 4.19 2.69 -8.86
CA LEU A 100 4.46 3.04 -7.47
C LEU A 100 5.41 4.23 -7.40
N LEU A 101 6.53 4.20 -8.13
CA LEU A 101 7.50 5.29 -8.21
C LEU A 101 6.86 6.61 -8.68
N ASN A 102 6.01 6.55 -9.70
CA ASN A 102 5.28 7.72 -10.19
C ASN A 102 4.32 8.27 -9.13
N LEU A 103 3.61 7.41 -8.40
CA LEU A 103 2.73 7.84 -7.33
C LEU A 103 3.52 8.52 -6.20
N MET A 104 4.68 8.00 -5.80
CA MET A 104 5.49 8.61 -4.73
C MET A 104 5.86 10.07 -5.04
N ASN A 105 6.09 10.37 -6.32
CA ASN A 105 6.50 11.68 -6.80
C ASN A 105 5.32 12.54 -7.29
N LYS A 106 4.07 12.04 -7.20
CA LYS A 106 2.88 12.71 -7.75
C LYS A 106 2.44 13.91 -6.91
N SER A 107 2.49 13.81 -5.59
CA SER A 107 2.17 14.92 -4.68
C SER A 107 2.77 14.70 -3.27
N PRO A 108 2.91 15.76 -2.44
CA PRO A 108 3.36 15.64 -1.06
C PRO A 108 2.52 14.67 -0.21
N GLN A 109 1.22 14.53 -0.49
CA GLN A 109 0.34 13.60 0.19
C GLN A 109 0.68 12.14 -0.13
N HIS A 110 1.10 11.83 -1.37
CA HIS A 110 1.57 10.50 -1.73
C HIS A 110 2.90 10.17 -1.06
N GLU A 111 3.82 11.14 -1.02
CA GLU A 111 5.09 10.99 -0.32
C GLU A 111 4.86 10.70 1.18
N ALA A 112 4.02 11.52 1.84
CA ALA A 112 3.64 11.31 3.23
C ALA A 112 2.96 9.96 3.45
N ALA A 113 2.08 9.54 2.54
CA ALA A 113 1.42 8.23 2.60
C ALA A 113 2.41 7.06 2.58
N ILE A 114 3.45 7.12 1.74
CA ILE A 114 4.50 6.10 1.74
C ILE A 114 5.27 6.11 3.06
N LYS A 115 5.72 7.28 3.52
CA LYS A 115 6.47 7.38 4.77
C LYS A 115 5.68 6.81 5.95
N ARG A 116 4.37 7.09 6.00
CA ARG A 116 3.44 6.49 6.97
C ARG A 116 3.41 4.98 6.89
N ILE A 117 3.13 4.43 5.71
CA ILE A 117 3.02 2.98 5.51
C ILE A 117 4.34 2.30 5.87
N VAL A 118 5.47 2.88 5.47
CA VAL A 118 6.80 2.34 5.80
C VAL A 118 7.08 2.41 7.29
N SER A 119 6.63 3.46 7.98
CA SER A 119 6.85 3.62 9.42
C SER A 119 6.19 2.52 10.28
N THR A 120 5.17 1.84 9.76
CA THR A 120 4.50 0.73 10.45
C THR A 120 5.06 -0.63 10.09
N LEU A 121 5.96 -0.71 9.12
CA LEU A 121 6.61 -1.96 8.75
C LEU A 121 7.75 -2.26 9.71
N THR A 122 7.62 -3.37 10.41
CA THR A 122 8.69 -3.94 11.24
C THR A 122 9.25 -5.22 10.59
N GLY A 123 10.53 -5.51 10.79
CA GLY A 123 11.17 -6.74 10.30
C GLY A 123 11.21 -6.83 8.76
N ASP A 124 10.98 -8.04 8.22
CA ASP A 124 11.03 -8.37 6.78
C ASP A 124 10.19 -7.45 5.86
N GLY A 125 9.16 -6.79 6.40
CA GLY A 125 8.33 -5.83 5.67
C GLY A 125 9.11 -4.59 5.22
N LEU A 126 10.05 -4.12 6.05
CA LEU A 126 10.90 -2.97 5.77
C LEU A 126 11.96 -3.32 4.70
N GLU A 127 12.53 -4.53 4.76
CA GLU A 127 13.56 -4.98 3.81
C GLU A 127 13.03 -5.08 2.38
N ARG A 128 11.81 -5.60 2.21
CA ARG A 128 11.18 -5.72 0.87
C ARG A 128 10.88 -4.37 0.24
N LEU A 129 10.56 -3.36 1.04
CA LEU A 129 10.31 -2.00 0.56
C LEU A 129 11.60 -1.21 0.34
N ASN A 130 12.63 -1.39 1.15
CA ASN A 130 13.93 -0.76 0.94
C ASN A 130 14.58 -1.12 -0.40
N ILE A 131 14.30 -2.31 -0.95
CA ILE A 131 14.75 -2.71 -2.30
C ILE A 131 14.02 -1.92 -3.41
N LEU A 132 12.80 -1.45 -3.14
CA LEU A 132 11.97 -0.68 -4.08
C LEU A 132 12.20 0.84 -3.98
N LEU A 133 12.81 1.31 -2.89
CA LEU A 133 13.02 2.73 -2.56
C LEU A 133 14.48 3.21 -2.81
N LYS A 134 15.35 2.37 -3.39
CA LYS A 134 16.69 2.74 -3.87
C LYS A 134 16.67 3.08 -5.36
#